data_AF-A0A9D4RMM2-F1
#
_entry.id   AF-A0A9D4RMM2-F1
#
_cell.length_a   1.000
_cell.length_b   1.000
_cell.length_c   1.000
_cell.angle_alpha   90.00
_cell.angle_beta   90.00
_cell.angle_gamma   90.00
#
_symmetry.space_group_name_H-M   'P 1'
#
loop_
_entity.id
_entity.type
_entity.pdbx_description
1 polymer ?
#
loop_
_entity_poly.entity_id
_entity_poly.type
_entity_poly.pdbx_seq_one_letter_code
_entity_poly.pdbx_strand_id
1 'polypeptide(L)'
;MAEGGVRHYKEWTPRPIRRGRYEYEDESKETSTILNLLGYGSVIRQKRIDLYKEKDRLLRYLLFKCLNADMVVITAGSKAEGLTCIFESDKDVINVIPYNACLEDGVDDSTIPGHINVFKMDTQGCNSGYCRPLLLRQGRLGNHPAIIHSLCDDGYGNIILSSTCFNEYVRTTIMQLFSNPTAHYSPMAGPSLPWSVGNLRNDAVQAICCNCPVILQKWASRTRYWPPQRIVEKVITLGAFVTPIGCKGSEFNHMEWRVCFNTAETELVNNLNITQVNIYIMLKMIVKDVLKPRKKEITSYILKNIVLWLAENNPQTLFHSGSLLHFLHVGLDMLRTAISFIQLPYYMLPERNLMAERELDVEQQRVFVSSITDMLEEGPKMLLRLNKIRQAIICHPEPLLWFSKMRTELEMVRLEQTNRLGQCLITYLGIHQTNTIKQRFIEFIESDITLQACEQRVNEIMFEVRLRLLLEGSSVTFSNQLEDMILS
;
A
#
# COMPACT_ATOMS: atom_id res chain seq x y z
N MET A 1 3.40 38.89 4.83
CA MET A 1 3.74 37.98 5.93
C MET A 1 2.44 37.54 6.55
N ALA A 2 1.94 36.36 6.17
CA ALA A 2 0.77 35.75 6.77
C ALA A 2 1.28 34.61 7.64
N GLU A 3 1.24 34.80 8.96
CA GLU A 3 1.48 33.76 9.94
C GLU A 3 0.31 32.76 9.86
N GLY A 4 0.42 31.80 8.96
CA GLY A 4 -0.43 30.61 8.94
C GLY A 4 -0.01 29.73 10.12
N GLY A 5 -0.67 29.91 11.26
CA GLY A 5 -0.46 29.09 12.45
C GLY A 5 -0.57 27.60 12.10
N VAL A 6 0.53 26.87 12.31
CA VAL A 6 0.56 25.41 12.22
C VAL A 6 -0.41 24.88 13.28
N ARG A 7 -1.57 24.35 12.87
CA ARG A 7 -2.49 23.71 13.83
C ARG A 7 -1.73 22.59 14.53
N HIS A 8 -1.72 22.58 15.85
CA HIS A 8 -1.06 21.51 16.59
C HIS A 8 -1.77 20.18 16.33
N TYR A 9 -1.06 19.05 16.40
CA TYR A 9 -1.64 17.72 16.16
C TYR A 9 -2.97 17.46 16.92
N LYS A 10 -3.10 17.97 18.16
CA LYS A 10 -4.33 17.89 18.97
C LYS A 10 -5.54 18.61 18.36
N GLU A 11 -5.33 19.56 17.47
CA GLU A 11 -6.38 20.32 16.78
C GLU A 11 -6.81 19.67 15.47
N TRP A 12 -6.02 18.72 14.95
CA TRP A 12 -6.35 17.97 13.74
C TRP A 12 -7.23 16.75 14.04
N THR A 13 -7.24 16.24 15.27
CA THR A 13 -8.09 15.10 15.66
C THR A 13 -9.58 15.48 15.60
N PRO A 14 -10.40 14.78 14.80
CA PRO A 14 -11.84 15.01 14.76
C PRO A 14 -12.47 14.79 16.15
N ARG A 15 -13.49 15.60 16.48
CA ARG A 15 -14.23 15.41 17.73
C ARG A 15 -15.02 14.09 17.69
N PRO A 16 -15.02 13.27 18.76
CA PRO A 16 -15.80 12.05 18.82
C PRO A 16 -17.29 12.31 18.64
N ILE A 17 -17.96 11.49 17.84
CA ILE A 17 -19.41 11.62 17.56
C ILE A 17 -20.23 10.95 18.68
N ARG A 18 -21.32 11.60 19.10
CA ARG A 18 -22.28 11.07 20.11
C ARG A 18 -23.45 10.35 19.43
N ARG A 19 -24.03 9.34 20.09
CA ARG A 19 -25.08 8.43 19.54
C ARG A 19 -26.33 9.17 19.00
N GLY A 20 -26.90 8.64 17.91
CA GLY A 20 -28.18 9.04 17.28
C GLY A 20 -28.57 8.07 16.14
N ARG A 21 -29.74 8.23 15.49
CA ARG A 21 -30.01 7.56 14.20
C ARG A 21 -29.10 8.17 13.14
N TYR A 22 -28.45 7.34 12.32
CA TYR A 22 -27.65 7.81 11.21
C TYR A 22 -28.55 8.16 10.03
N GLU A 23 -28.31 9.31 9.41
CA GLU A 23 -28.89 9.61 8.10
C GLU A 23 -28.41 8.57 7.08
N TYR A 24 -29.32 8.14 6.21
CA TYR A 24 -29.05 7.19 5.12
C TYR A 24 -28.65 5.77 5.57
N GLU A 25 -29.30 5.26 6.62
CA GLU A 25 -29.00 3.94 7.17
C GLU A 25 -29.24 2.80 6.17
N ASP A 26 -30.34 2.87 5.40
CA ASP A 26 -30.70 1.83 4.44
C ASP A 26 -29.75 1.84 3.23
N GLU A 27 -29.45 3.01 2.68
CA GLU A 27 -28.46 3.17 1.60
C GLU A 27 -27.06 2.73 2.06
N SER A 28 -26.73 2.93 3.35
CA SER A 28 -25.47 2.46 3.95
C SER A 28 -25.40 0.93 3.99
N LYS A 29 -26.49 0.25 4.37
CA LYS A 29 -26.58 -1.21 4.37
C LYS A 29 -26.53 -1.78 2.96
N GLU A 30 -27.24 -1.18 2.02
CA GLU A 30 -27.23 -1.57 0.61
C GLU A 30 -25.84 -1.42 0.01
N THR A 31 -25.18 -0.27 0.21
CA THR A 31 -23.81 -0.02 -0.24
C THR A 31 -22.82 -1.02 0.36
N SER A 32 -22.97 -1.35 1.65
CA SER A 32 -22.15 -2.38 2.30
C SER A 32 -22.31 -3.76 1.64
N THR A 33 -23.56 -4.12 1.27
CA THR A 33 -23.86 -5.36 0.54
C THR A 33 -23.23 -5.35 -0.84
N ILE A 34 -23.36 -4.24 -1.58
CA ILE A 34 -22.74 -4.07 -2.90
C ILE A 34 -21.22 -4.24 -2.81
N LEU A 35 -20.55 -3.62 -1.83
CA LEU A 35 -19.10 -3.75 -1.66
C LEU A 35 -18.70 -5.20 -1.36
N ASN A 36 -19.45 -5.90 -0.50
CA ASN A 36 -19.24 -7.33 -0.26
C ASN A 36 -19.37 -8.13 -1.57
N LEU A 37 -20.44 -7.86 -2.34
CA LEU A 37 -20.67 -8.42 -3.66
C LEU A 37 -19.67 -7.94 -4.71
N LEU A 38 -18.80 -6.96 -4.46
CA LEU A 38 -17.71 -6.59 -5.38
C LEU A 38 -16.39 -7.27 -4.98
N GLY A 39 -16.43 -8.22 -4.03
CA GLY A 39 -15.26 -8.95 -3.56
C GLY A 39 -14.47 -8.19 -2.48
N TYR A 40 -15.06 -7.17 -1.85
CA TYR A 40 -14.45 -6.44 -0.73
C TYR A 40 -14.84 -6.98 0.65
N GLY A 41 -15.62 -8.06 0.69
CA GLY A 41 -15.98 -8.77 1.91
C GLY A 41 -14.77 -9.28 2.70
N SER A 42 -14.96 -9.44 4.01
CA SER A 42 -13.89 -9.87 4.93
C SER A 42 -13.24 -11.19 4.55
N VAL A 43 -14.03 -12.18 4.12
CA VAL A 43 -13.53 -13.52 3.75
C VAL A 43 -12.58 -13.45 2.56
N ILE A 44 -13.00 -12.80 1.47
CA ILE A 44 -12.20 -12.68 0.25
C ILE A 44 -10.96 -11.82 0.51
N ARG A 45 -11.11 -10.72 1.24
CA ARG A 45 -9.99 -9.88 1.67
C ARG A 45 -8.95 -10.68 2.45
N GLN A 46 -9.38 -11.47 3.44
CA GLN A 46 -8.49 -12.30 4.24
C GLN A 46 -7.76 -13.34 3.38
N LYS A 47 -8.48 -14.01 2.47
CA LYS A 47 -7.88 -14.96 1.53
C LYS A 47 -6.79 -14.32 0.66
N ARG A 48 -7.00 -13.10 0.14
CA ARG A 48 -5.94 -12.36 -0.59
C ARG A 48 -4.71 -12.13 0.28
N ILE A 49 -4.90 -11.66 1.51
CA ILE A 49 -3.81 -11.38 2.45
C ILE A 49 -2.96 -12.64 2.68
N ASP A 50 -3.62 -13.78 2.92
CA ASP A 50 -2.92 -15.04 3.20
C ASP A 50 -2.15 -15.57 1.99
N LEU A 51 -2.74 -15.47 0.79
CA LEU A 51 -2.08 -15.87 -0.46
C LEU A 51 -0.86 -15.00 -0.79
N TYR A 52 -0.92 -13.68 -0.55
CA TYR A 52 0.25 -12.81 -0.74
C TYR A 52 1.35 -13.08 0.29
N LYS A 53 0.99 -13.37 1.55
CA LYS A 53 1.98 -13.78 2.57
C LYS A 53 2.66 -15.09 2.21
N GLU A 54 1.94 -16.04 1.65
CA GLU A 54 2.52 -17.28 1.14
C GLU A 54 3.45 -16.99 -0.06
N LYS A 55 3.03 -16.15 -1.00
CA LYS A 55 3.86 -15.73 -2.14
C LYS A 55 5.17 -15.09 -1.68
N ASP A 56 5.13 -14.21 -0.68
CA ASP A 56 6.32 -13.58 -0.09
C ASP A 56 7.29 -14.60 0.50
N ARG A 57 6.77 -15.61 1.22
CA ARG A 57 7.59 -16.71 1.79
C ARG A 57 8.27 -17.53 0.70
N LEU A 58 7.52 -17.90 -0.34
CA LEU A 58 8.05 -18.68 -1.47
C LEU A 58 9.12 -17.88 -2.23
N LEU A 59 8.85 -16.60 -2.51
CA LEU A 59 9.78 -15.72 -3.21
C LEU A 59 11.08 -15.52 -2.43
N ARG A 60 11.01 -15.32 -1.10
CA ARG A 60 12.20 -15.24 -0.25
C ARG A 60 13.07 -16.49 -0.35
N TYR A 61 12.45 -17.67 -0.25
CA TYR A 61 13.20 -18.92 -0.36
C TYR A 61 13.86 -19.07 -1.74
N LEU A 62 13.12 -18.76 -2.81
CA LEU A 62 13.64 -18.85 -4.18
C LEU A 62 14.77 -17.85 -4.43
N LEU A 63 14.68 -16.62 -3.94
CA LEU A 63 15.77 -15.64 -4.04
C LEU A 63 17.04 -16.13 -3.35
N PHE A 64 16.90 -16.70 -2.15
CA PHE A 64 18.04 -17.27 -1.43
C PHE A 64 18.65 -18.45 -2.20
N LYS A 65 17.84 -19.40 -2.70
CA LYS A 65 18.35 -20.58 -3.40
C LYS A 65 18.89 -20.30 -4.79
N CYS A 66 18.25 -19.42 -5.56
CA CYS A 66 18.57 -19.18 -6.97
C CYS A 66 19.64 -18.12 -7.17
N LEU A 67 19.65 -17.09 -6.32
CA LEU A 67 20.51 -15.91 -6.46
C LEU A 67 21.48 -15.72 -5.30
N ASN A 68 21.48 -16.62 -4.30
CA ASN A 68 22.21 -16.45 -3.04
C ASN A 68 21.91 -15.09 -2.37
N ALA A 69 20.69 -14.59 -2.59
CA ALA A 69 20.24 -13.31 -2.10
C ALA A 69 19.39 -13.52 -0.84
N ASP A 70 19.94 -13.25 0.33
CA ASP A 70 19.25 -13.35 1.63
C ASP A 70 18.34 -12.14 1.92
N MET A 71 17.74 -11.58 0.87
CA MET A 71 16.82 -10.44 0.99
C MET A 71 15.47 -10.89 1.52
N VAL A 72 14.88 -10.08 2.40
CA VAL A 72 13.48 -10.28 2.82
C VAL A 72 12.58 -9.47 1.90
N VAL A 73 11.66 -10.14 1.23
CA VAL A 73 10.67 -9.51 0.36
C VAL A 73 9.33 -9.45 1.08
N ILE A 74 8.75 -8.26 1.13
CA ILE A 74 7.48 -8.00 1.79
C ILE A 74 6.57 -7.31 0.78
N THR A 75 5.48 -7.97 0.38
CA THR A 75 4.41 -7.30 -0.37
C THR A 75 3.80 -6.23 0.52
N ALA A 76 3.61 -5.03 -0.03
CA ALA A 76 3.09 -3.87 0.67
C ALA A 76 1.85 -3.30 -0.05
N GLY A 77 1.32 -2.19 0.47
CA GLY A 77 0.26 -1.43 -0.18
C GLY A 77 -1.07 -2.18 -0.29
N SER A 78 -1.85 -1.83 -1.32
CA SER A 78 -3.24 -2.29 -1.47
C SER A 78 -3.36 -3.82 -1.60
N LYS A 79 -2.35 -4.46 -2.19
CA LYS A 79 -2.27 -5.93 -2.36
C LYS A 79 -2.08 -6.63 -1.01
N ALA A 80 -1.09 -6.19 -0.24
CA ALA A 80 -0.80 -6.73 1.10
C ALA A 80 -1.99 -6.57 2.07
N GLU A 81 -2.78 -5.52 1.86
CA GLU A 81 -3.96 -5.20 2.65
C GLU A 81 -5.24 -5.90 2.13
N GLY A 82 -5.16 -6.66 1.02
CA GLY A 82 -6.28 -7.37 0.40
C GLY A 82 -7.39 -6.48 -0.17
N LEU A 83 -7.11 -5.19 -0.40
CA LEU A 83 -8.09 -4.15 -0.75
C LEU A 83 -8.35 -4.00 -2.25
N THR A 84 -7.55 -4.66 -3.07
CA THR A 84 -7.64 -4.60 -4.53
C THR A 84 -7.44 -5.98 -5.11
N CYS A 85 -8.18 -6.26 -6.19
CA CYS A 85 -8.01 -7.49 -6.95
C CYS A 85 -6.57 -7.60 -7.50
N ILE A 86 -6.04 -8.80 -7.73
CA ILE A 86 -4.70 -9.03 -8.34
C ILE A 86 -4.50 -8.25 -9.66
N PHE A 87 -5.57 -7.96 -10.38
CA PHE A 87 -5.54 -7.22 -11.65
C PHE A 87 -5.63 -5.69 -11.52
N GLU A 88 -5.95 -5.19 -10.33
CA GLU A 88 -6.13 -3.76 -10.10
C GLU A 88 -4.93 -3.19 -9.37
N SER A 89 -4.53 -1.96 -9.72
CA SER A 89 -3.39 -1.27 -9.13
C SER A 89 -2.04 -1.99 -9.29
N ASP A 90 -1.00 -1.22 -9.08
CA ASP A 90 0.37 -1.65 -8.93
C ASP A 90 0.56 -2.62 -7.76
N LYS A 91 1.65 -3.41 -7.85
CA LYS A 91 2.14 -4.25 -6.76
C LYS A 91 3.32 -3.54 -6.10
N ASP A 92 3.14 -3.11 -4.87
CA ASP A 92 4.20 -2.55 -4.04
C ASP A 92 4.96 -3.65 -3.31
N VAL A 93 6.29 -3.57 -3.31
CA VAL A 93 7.17 -4.52 -2.63
C VAL A 93 8.27 -3.78 -1.88
N ILE A 94 8.57 -4.22 -0.67
CA ILE A 94 9.72 -3.77 0.11
C ILE A 94 10.75 -4.89 0.15
N ASN A 95 11.95 -4.59 -0.31
CA ASN A 95 13.12 -5.45 -0.24
C ASN A 95 13.99 -4.98 0.92
N VAL A 96 14.05 -5.77 1.98
CA VAL A 96 14.87 -5.48 3.16
C VAL A 96 16.23 -6.12 2.97
N ILE A 97 17.27 -5.28 2.97
CA ILE A 97 18.66 -5.72 2.84
C ILE A 97 19.12 -6.30 4.17
N PRO A 98 19.57 -7.56 4.19
CA PRO A 98 19.97 -8.24 5.43
C PRO A 98 21.26 -7.64 5.99
N TYR A 99 21.58 -8.00 7.24
CA TYR A 99 22.84 -7.63 7.91
C TYR A 99 23.10 -6.12 8.03
N ASN A 100 22.05 -5.30 7.98
CA ASN A 100 22.10 -3.86 8.19
C ASN A 100 20.97 -3.43 9.15
N ALA A 101 21.31 -2.69 10.19
CA ALA A 101 20.36 -2.18 11.18
C ALA A 101 20.62 -0.69 11.44
N CYS A 102 19.57 0.12 11.35
CA CYS A 102 19.56 1.51 11.79
C CYS A 102 18.95 1.57 13.20
N LEU A 103 19.56 2.33 14.11
CA LEU A 103 19.14 2.45 15.50
C LEU A 103 18.80 3.90 15.79
N GLU A 104 17.66 4.13 16.43
CA GLU A 104 17.31 5.44 16.97
C GLU A 104 18.37 5.95 17.96
N ASP A 105 18.55 7.27 18.02
CA ASP A 105 19.58 7.84 18.87
C ASP A 105 19.37 7.46 20.35
N GLY A 106 20.46 7.11 21.02
CA GLY A 106 20.45 6.61 22.40
C GLY A 106 20.09 5.13 22.58
N VAL A 107 19.78 4.39 21.51
CA VAL A 107 19.59 2.93 21.57
C VAL A 107 20.93 2.22 21.65
N ASP A 108 21.08 1.32 22.62
CA ASP A 108 22.28 0.50 22.81
C ASP A 108 22.43 -0.55 21.69
N ASP A 109 23.60 -0.58 21.05
CA ASP A 109 23.94 -1.52 19.97
C ASP A 109 24.58 -2.83 20.47
N SER A 110 24.78 -2.99 21.79
CA SER A 110 25.37 -4.19 22.41
C SER A 110 24.59 -5.47 22.12
N THR A 111 23.27 -5.35 21.94
CA THR A 111 22.37 -6.46 21.60
C THR A 111 22.41 -6.83 20.12
N ILE A 112 22.99 -5.98 19.27
CA ILE A 112 23.07 -6.23 17.83
C ILE A 112 24.27 -7.14 17.54
N PRO A 113 24.09 -8.27 16.84
CA PRO A 113 25.18 -9.18 16.49
C PRO A 113 26.32 -8.47 15.74
N GLY A 114 27.58 -8.76 16.11
CA GLY A 114 28.76 -8.11 15.52
C GLY A 114 29.01 -8.40 14.03
N HIS A 115 28.23 -9.26 13.39
CA HIS A 115 28.28 -9.48 11.94
C HIS A 115 27.37 -8.51 11.15
N ILE A 116 26.55 -7.71 11.83
CA ILE A 116 25.59 -6.75 11.25
C ILE A 116 26.21 -5.34 11.26
N ASN A 117 26.01 -4.59 10.17
CA ASN A 117 26.31 -3.14 10.16
C ASN A 117 25.33 -2.40 11.06
N VAL A 118 25.86 -1.50 11.90
CA VAL A 118 25.07 -0.63 12.75
C VAL A 118 25.16 0.80 12.24
N PHE A 119 24.00 1.37 11.94
CA PHE A 119 23.83 2.77 11.63
C PHE A 119 23.10 3.49 12.77
N LYS A 120 23.52 4.70 13.13
CA LYS A 120 22.75 5.63 13.96
C LYS A 120 21.79 6.41 13.08
N MET A 121 20.54 6.51 13.53
CA MET A 121 19.50 7.35 12.94
C MET A 121 19.72 8.79 13.39
N ASP A 122 20.57 9.53 12.69
CA ASP A 122 20.76 10.94 12.97
C ASP A 122 19.59 11.76 12.39
N THR A 123 18.89 12.48 13.25
CA THR A 123 17.76 13.34 12.87
C THR A 123 18.10 14.83 12.94
N GLN A 124 19.34 15.18 13.32
CA GLN A 124 19.76 16.57 13.44
C GLN A 124 19.77 17.25 12.07
N GLY A 125 19.01 18.34 11.94
CA GLY A 125 18.85 19.09 10.69
C GLY A 125 17.94 18.43 9.66
N CYS A 126 17.38 17.25 9.96
CA CYS A 126 16.43 16.58 9.08
C CYS A 126 14.98 17.00 9.38
N ASN A 127 14.14 16.95 8.35
CA ASN A 127 12.69 17.08 8.51
C ASN A 127 12.12 15.89 9.28
N SER A 128 10.99 16.09 9.98
CA SER A 128 10.37 15.02 10.78
C SER A 128 10.08 13.77 9.96
N GLY A 129 10.57 12.62 10.44
CA GLY A 129 10.48 11.31 9.78
C GLY A 129 11.55 11.06 8.70
N TYR A 130 12.52 11.94 8.56
CA TYR A 130 13.74 11.75 7.79
C TYR A 130 14.95 11.70 8.72
N CYS A 131 16.01 11.03 8.28
CA CYS A 131 17.25 10.84 9.03
C CYS A 131 18.44 10.64 8.09
N ARG A 132 19.65 10.78 8.60
CA ARG A 132 20.90 10.37 7.96
C ARG A 132 21.44 9.13 8.68
N PRO A 133 21.55 7.96 8.02
CA PRO A 133 22.14 6.78 8.66
C PRO A 133 23.66 6.92 8.77
N LEU A 134 24.16 7.21 9.98
CA LEU A 134 25.60 7.32 10.26
C LEU A 134 26.16 5.94 10.61
N LEU A 135 27.20 5.46 9.93
CA LEU A 135 27.82 4.18 10.22
C LEU A 135 28.59 4.24 11.55
N LEU A 136 28.13 3.49 12.55
CA LEU A 136 28.81 3.34 13.85
C LEU A 136 29.75 2.14 13.89
N ARG A 137 29.33 1.03 13.28
CA ARG A 137 30.05 -0.23 13.30
C ARG A 137 29.84 -0.98 12.00
N GLN A 138 30.93 -1.38 11.35
CA GLN A 138 30.89 -2.25 10.19
C GLN A 138 30.90 -3.72 10.63
N GLY A 139 29.87 -4.46 10.21
CA GLY A 139 29.74 -5.88 10.46
C GLY A 139 30.40 -6.72 9.36
N ARG A 140 30.84 -7.93 9.71
CA ARG A 140 31.52 -8.85 8.77
C ARG A 140 30.65 -9.32 7.60
N LEU A 141 29.32 -9.36 7.77
CA LEU A 141 28.36 -9.81 6.75
C LEU A 141 27.57 -8.65 6.11
N GLY A 142 27.72 -7.43 6.61
CA GLY A 142 27.06 -6.22 6.08
C GLY A 142 27.65 -5.70 4.76
N ASN A 143 28.33 -6.55 4.00
CA ASN A 143 29.09 -6.15 2.81
C ASN A 143 28.25 -6.16 1.53
N HIS A 144 26.95 -5.86 1.64
CA HIS A 144 26.10 -5.76 0.46
C HIS A 144 26.67 -4.66 -0.47
N PRO A 145 26.91 -4.94 -1.76
CA PRO A 145 27.58 -3.98 -2.64
C PRO A 145 26.90 -2.59 -2.67
N ALA A 146 25.57 -2.55 -2.69
CA ALA A 146 24.82 -1.29 -2.64
C ALA A 146 25.09 -0.48 -1.36
N ILE A 147 25.37 -1.13 -0.23
CA ILE A 147 25.71 -0.45 1.02
C ILE A 147 27.12 0.13 0.90
N ILE A 148 28.12 -0.70 0.56
CA ILE A 148 29.53 -0.29 0.49
C ILE A 148 29.73 0.87 -0.48
N HIS A 149 29.16 0.77 -1.69
CA HIS A 149 29.29 1.81 -2.72
C HIS A 149 28.61 3.14 -2.37
N SER A 150 27.78 3.15 -1.33
CA SER A 150 26.98 4.32 -0.96
C SER A 150 27.44 4.95 0.36
N LEU A 151 28.49 4.42 0.99
CA LEU A 151 29.11 5.06 2.15
C LEU A 151 29.98 6.24 1.70
N CYS A 152 29.77 7.41 2.30
CA CYS A 152 30.55 8.62 2.04
C CYS A 152 30.82 9.41 3.32
N ASP A 153 31.88 10.22 3.33
CA ASP A 153 32.16 11.18 4.41
C ASP A 153 31.20 12.38 4.31
N ASP A 154 30.70 12.87 5.44
CA ASP A 154 29.78 14.01 5.51
C ASP A 154 30.47 15.39 5.58
N GLY A 155 31.80 15.42 5.53
CA GLY A 155 32.64 16.60 5.71
C GLY A 155 32.92 16.94 7.17
N TYR A 156 32.31 16.23 8.11
CA TYR A 156 32.50 16.39 9.56
C TYR A 156 33.17 15.16 10.19
N GLY A 157 33.67 14.24 9.37
CA GLY A 157 34.36 13.02 9.81
C GLY A 157 33.42 11.87 10.17
N ASN A 158 32.11 11.98 9.87
CA ASN A 158 31.19 10.85 9.98
C ASN A 158 31.05 10.15 8.63
N ILE A 159 30.91 8.82 8.68
CA ILE A 159 30.57 8.03 7.50
C ILE A 159 29.05 7.90 7.43
N ILE A 160 28.44 8.31 6.32
CA ILE A 160 26.99 8.32 6.09
C ILE A 160 26.63 7.43 4.91
N LEU A 161 25.47 6.80 4.99
CA LEU A 161 24.87 6.08 3.87
C LEU A 161 24.09 7.05 2.95
N SER A 162 24.63 7.37 1.78
CA SER A 162 23.99 8.23 0.78
C SER A 162 22.79 7.55 0.11
N SER A 163 21.61 8.18 0.16
CA SER A 163 20.40 7.63 -0.47
C SER A 163 20.46 7.73 -1.99
N THR A 164 21.05 8.80 -2.53
CA THR A 164 21.21 8.97 -3.98
C THR A 164 22.16 7.94 -4.58
N CYS A 165 23.36 7.77 -3.99
CA CYS A 165 24.33 6.77 -4.45
C CYS A 165 23.74 5.36 -4.37
N PHE A 166 22.99 5.09 -3.30
CA PHE A 166 22.33 3.82 -3.08
C PHE A 166 21.28 3.50 -4.15
N ASN A 167 20.38 4.45 -4.44
CA ASN A 167 19.36 4.27 -5.46
C ASN A 167 19.95 4.09 -6.86
N GLU A 168 21.00 4.85 -7.20
CA GLU A 168 21.67 4.71 -8.48
C GLU A 168 22.29 3.32 -8.63
N TYR A 169 23.03 2.87 -7.61
CA TYR A 169 23.63 1.53 -7.61
C TYR A 169 22.59 0.43 -7.80
N VAL A 170 21.49 0.47 -7.02
CA VAL A 170 20.41 -0.51 -7.08
C VAL A 170 19.77 -0.52 -8.46
N ARG A 171 19.47 0.67 -9.00
CA ARG A 171 18.87 0.81 -10.34
C ARG A 171 19.76 0.19 -11.41
N THR A 172 21.04 0.56 -11.45
CA THR A 172 21.99 0.01 -12.43
C THR A 172 22.09 -1.51 -12.31
N THR A 173 22.18 -2.04 -11.09
CA THR A 173 22.30 -3.48 -10.84
C THR A 173 21.06 -4.25 -11.28
N ILE A 174 19.86 -3.76 -10.96
CA ILE A 174 18.60 -4.41 -11.36
C ILE A 174 18.46 -4.41 -12.89
N MET A 175 18.76 -3.30 -13.55
CA MET A 175 18.68 -3.22 -15.02
C MET A 175 19.66 -4.20 -15.71
N GLN A 176 20.82 -4.47 -15.11
CA GLN A 176 21.79 -5.46 -15.59
C GLN A 176 21.38 -6.91 -15.31
N LEU A 177 20.84 -7.20 -14.13
CA LEU A 177 20.46 -8.57 -13.73
C LEU A 177 19.18 -9.06 -14.41
N PHE A 178 18.25 -8.15 -14.70
CA PHE A 178 16.92 -8.47 -15.23
C PHE A 178 16.70 -7.79 -16.58
N SER A 179 17.71 -7.84 -17.46
CA SER A 179 17.61 -7.44 -18.86
C SER A 179 16.66 -8.36 -19.64
N ASN A 180 15.37 -8.22 -19.37
CA ASN A 180 14.29 -8.93 -20.02
C ASN A 180 13.76 -8.05 -21.17
N PRO A 181 13.69 -8.56 -22.41
CA PRO A 181 13.16 -7.80 -23.56
C PRO A 181 11.74 -7.24 -23.35
N THR A 182 10.95 -7.86 -22.46
CA THR A 182 9.56 -7.49 -22.18
C THR A 182 9.40 -6.57 -20.96
N ALA A 183 10.45 -6.38 -20.16
CA ALA A 183 10.41 -5.54 -18.97
C ALA A 183 10.81 -4.09 -19.28
N HIS A 184 9.96 -3.15 -18.86
CA HIS A 184 10.18 -1.73 -19.00
C HIS A 184 10.39 -1.08 -17.62
N TYR A 185 11.59 -0.56 -17.40
CA TYR A 185 11.94 0.16 -16.16
C TYR A 185 11.70 1.66 -16.34
N SER A 186 11.04 2.28 -15.37
CA SER A 186 10.84 3.73 -15.33
C SER A 186 11.93 4.42 -14.49
N PRO A 187 12.06 5.76 -14.55
CA PRO A 187 12.83 6.51 -13.56
C PRO A 187 12.31 6.26 -12.14
N MET A 188 13.17 6.47 -11.14
CA MET A 188 12.79 6.37 -9.73
C MET A 188 11.59 7.27 -9.43
N ALA A 189 10.58 6.72 -8.74
CA ALA A 189 9.36 7.45 -8.35
C ALA A 189 9.32 7.62 -6.83
N GLY A 190 10.11 8.56 -6.33
CA GLY A 190 10.42 8.61 -4.91
C GLY A 190 11.42 7.51 -4.53
N PRO A 191 11.20 6.70 -3.47
CA PRO A 191 12.12 5.62 -3.11
C PRO A 191 11.88 4.33 -3.90
N SER A 192 10.84 4.28 -4.76
CA SER A 192 10.53 3.09 -5.55
C SER A 192 11.24 3.11 -6.90
N LEU A 193 11.66 1.93 -7.34
CA LEU A 193 12.03 1.63 -8.72
C LEU A 193 10.81 0.99 -9.40
N PRO A 194 10.04 1.75 -10.20
CA PRO A 194 8.90 1.22 -10.93
C PRO A 194 9.37 0.44 -12.13
N TRP A 195 8.76 -0.71 -12.36
CA TRP A 195 8.95 -1.49 -13.56
C TRP A 195 7.64 -2.15 -13.96
N SER A 196 7.50 -2.42 -15.26
CA SER A 196 6.33 -3.07 -15.80
C SER A 196 6.72 -4.19 -16.74
N VAL A 197 5.89 -5.23 -16.76
CA VAL A 197 5.92 -6.23 -17.82
C VAL A 197 4.49 -6.44 -18.31
N GLY A 198 4.25 -6.26 -19.60
CA GLY A 198 2.89 -6.05 -20.11
C GLY A 198 2.25 -4.83 -19.45
N ASN A 199 1.00 -4.95 -18.96
CA ASN A 199 0.35 -3.91 -18.15
C ASN A 199 0.43 -4.15 -16.63
N LEU A 200 1.19 -5.17 -16.16
CA LEU A 200 1.48 -5.29 -14.74
C LEU A 200 2.52 -4.25 -14.34
N ARG A 201 2.19 -3.48 -13.30
CA ARG A 201 3.08 -2.48 -12.72
C ARG A 201 3.54 -2.94 -11.35
N ASN A 202 4.84 -2.87 -11.12
CA ASN A 202 5.47 -3.25 -9.89
C ASN A 202 6.34 -2.09 -9.41
N ASP A 203 6.23 -1.77 -8.12
CA ASP A 203 7.04 -0.75 -7.46
C ASP A 203 7.87 -1.44 -6.37
N ALA A 204 9.19 -1.45 -6.55
CA ALA A 204 10.10 -2.05 -5.57
C ALA A 204 10.82 -0.96 -4.79
N VAL A 205 10.73 -0.98 -3.46
CA VAL A 205 11.44 -0.08 -2.55
C VAL A 205 12.49 -0.89 -1.80
N GLN A 206 13.73 -0.41 -1.79
CA GLN A 206 14.78 -0.99 -0.95
C GLN A 206 14.76 -0.38 0.44
N ALA A 207 15.10 -1.16 1.45
CA ALA A 207 15.10 -0.71 2.83
C ALA A 207 16.13 -1.44 3.68
N ILE A 208 16.50 -0.83 4.81
CA ILE A 208 17.20 -1.50 5.92
C ILE A 208 16.32 -1.45 7.17
N CYS A 209 16.45 -2.46 8.04
CA CYS A 209 15.72 -2.50 9.31
C CYS A 209 16.06 -1.28 10.17
N CYS A 210 15.07 -0.76 10.88
CA CYS A 210 15.23 0.33 11.82
C CYS A 210 14.61 -0.02 13.18
N ASN A 211 15.39 0.09 14.25
CA ASN A 211 14.94 -0.04 15.62
C ASN A 211 14.72 1.36 16.22
N CYS A 212 13.46 1.76 16.37
CA CYS A 212 13.06 3.08 16.87
C CYS A 212 12.06 2.97 18.05
N PRO A 213 12.52 2.44 19.20
CA PRO A 213 11.64 2.17 20.33
C PRO A 213 11.01 3.45 20.90
N VAL A 214 11.69 4.60 20.92
CA VAL A 214 11.14 5.85 21.47
C VAL A 214 10.00 6.36 20.59
N ILE A 215 10.19 6.40 19.26
CA ILE A 215 9.09 6.74 18.32
C ILE A 215 7.90 5.80 18.50
N LEU A 216 8.14 4.48 18.55
CA LEU A 216 7.07 3.48 18.70
C LEU A 216 6.37 3.55 20.07
N GLN A 217 7.10 3.85 21.14
CA GLN A 217 6.50 4.01 22.47
C GLN A 217 5.68 5.28 22.57
N LYS A 218 6.15 6.39 21.99
CA LYS A 218 5.36 7.62 21.87
C LYS A 218 4.09 7.38 21.04
N TRP A 219 4.19 6.59 19.97
CA TRP A 219 3.02 6.16 19.21
C TRP A 219 2.06 5.37 20.10
N ALA A 220 2.54 4.42 20.91
CA ALA A 220 1.75 3.53 21.77
C ALA A 220 1.09 4.23 22.97
N SER A 221 1.70 5.29 23.49
CA SER A 221 1.20 6.01 24.67
C SER A 221 -0.03 6.89 24.43
N ARG A 222 -0.51 7.00 23.17
CA ARG A 222 -1.70 7.81 22.85
C ARG A 222 -2.99 7.20 23.38
N THR A 223 -3.84 8.07 23.92
CA THR A 223 -5.25 7.76 24.24
C THR A 223 -6.03 7.50 22.96
N ARG A 224 -6.73 6.37 22.89
CA ARG A 224 -7.42 5.93 21.66
C ARG A 224 -8.63 5.04 21.94
N TYR A 225 -9.57 4.99 21.00
CA TYR A 225 -10.62 3.95 20.96
C TYR A 225 -10.19 2.70 20.20
N TRP A 226 -9.22 2.85 19.30
CA TRP A 226 -8.69 1.79 18.44
C TRP A 226 -7.22 2.11 18.09
N PRO A 227 -6.37 1.09 17.88
CA PRO A 227 -6.69 -0.34 17.96
C PRO A 227 -6.73 -0.85 19.42
N PRO A 228 -7.25 -2.08 19.66
CA PRO A 228 -7.17 -2.71 20.97
C PRO A 228 -5.72 -2.87 21.45
N GLN A 229 -5.50 -2.87 22.77
CA GLN A 229 -4.17 -2.91 23.38
C GLN A 229 -3.28 -4.05 22.84
N ARG A 230 -3.83 -5.25 22.62
CA ARG A 230 -3.10 -6.38 22.01
C ARG A 230 -2.45 -6.05 20.65
N ILE A 231 -3.09 -5.18 19.87
CA ILE A 231 -2.59 -4.76 18.56
C ILE A 231 -1.57 -3.65 18.73
N VAL A 232 -1.74 -2.75 19.70
CA VAL A 232 -0.72 -1.75 20.07
C VAL A 232 0.58 -2.45 20.45
N GLU A 233 0.52 -3.45 21.33
CA GLU A 233 1.66 -4.26 21.76
C GLU A 233 2.31 -5.00 20.60
N LYS A 234 1.51 -5.56 19.68
CA LYS A 234 2.04 -6.18 18.48
C LYS A 234 2.75 -5.16 17.57
N VAL A 235 2.15 -3.99 17.34
CA VAL A 235 2.71 -2.94 16.48
C VAL A 235 4.10 -2.49 16.94
N ILE A 236 4.31 -2.28 18.24
CA ILE A 236 5.62 -1.85 18.75
C ILE A 236 6.72 -2.92 18.59
N THR A 237 6.35 -4.19 18.39
CA THR A 237 7.32 -5.29 18.14
C THR A 237 7.69 -5.46 16.66
N LEU A 238 6.92 -4.87 15.74
CA LEU A 238 7.13 -5.05 14.29
C LEU A 238 8.30 -4.22 13.73
N GLY A 239 8.88 -3.33 14.53
CA GLY A 239 9.98 -2.45 14.15
C GLY A 239 9.60 -1.44 13.07
N ALA A 240 10.62 -0.85 12.46
CA ALA A 240 10.49 0.09 11.35
C ALA A 240 11.51 -0.21 10.26
N PHE A 241 11.48 0.60 9.21
CA PHE A 241 12.47 0.59 8.15
C PHE A 241 12.92 2.02 7.86
N VAL A 242 14.08 2.15 7.24
CA VAL A 242 14.45 3.39 6.55
C VAL A 242 14.61 3.11 5.06
N THR A 243 14.12 4.04 4.23
CA THR A 243 14.09 3.94 2.76
C THR A 243 14.90 5.08 2.15
N PRO A 244 15.60 4.86 1.02
CA PRO A 244 16.53 5.83 0.43
C PRO A 244 15.78 6.93 -0.29
N ILE A 245 15.31 7.94 0.45
CA ILE A 245 14.73 9.16 -0.13
C ILE A 245 14.87 10.31 0.85
N GLY A 246 15.41 11.42 0.35
CA GLY A 246 15.48 12.66 1.11
C GLY A 246 14.23 13.50 1.07
N CYS A 247 14.11 14.40 2.05
CA CYS A 247 13.04 15.36 2.11
C CYS A 247 13.26 16.44 1.05
N LYS A 248 12.24 16.70 0.22
CA LYS A 248 12.36 17.66 -0.89
C LYS A 248 12.70 19.05 -0.33
N GLY A 249 13.72 19.69 -0.91
CA GLY A 249 14.19 21.02 -0.47
C GLY A 249 15.12 21.00 0.75
N SER A 250 15.42 19.83 1.32
CA SER A 250 16.49 19.69 2.33
C SER A 250 17.87 19.87 1.69
N GLU A 251 18.77 20.54 2.40
CA GLU A 251 20.19 20.65 2.03
C GLU A 251 20.85 19.26 1.94
N PHE A 252 20.48 18.37 2.85
CA PHE A 252 21.01 17.00 2.94
C PHE A 252 20.19 15.97 2.16
N ASN A 253 19.31 16.40 1.24
CA ASN A 253 18.37 15.53 0.53
C ASN A 253 19.04 14.25 -0.06
N HIS A 254 20.25 14.39 -0.60
CA HIS A 254 20.98 13.28 -1.22
C HIS A 254 21.54 12.23 -0.25
N MET A 255 21.59 12.56 1.05
CA MET A 255 22.05 11.68 2.13
C MET A 255 20.92 11.24 3.08
N GLU A 256 19.74 11.84 2.94
CA GLU A 256 18.60 11.57 3.80
C GLU A 256 17.86 10.29 3.40
N TRP A 257 17.38 9.58 4.42
CA TRP A 257 16.55 8.41 4.35
C TRP A 257 15.26 8.66 5.13
N ARG A 258 14.17 8.03 4.70
CA ARG A 258 12.84 8.21 5.28
C ARG A 258 12.44 7.01 6.11
N VAL A 259 12.06 7.28 7.36
CA VAL A 259 11.53 6.27 8.28
C VAL A 259 10.12 5.87 7.84
N CYS A 260 9.85 4.57 7.79
CA CYS A 260 8.55 4.02 7.43
C CYS A 260 8.21 2.76 8.25
N PHE A 261 6.90 2.54 8.43
CA PHE A 261 6.36 1.55 9.36
C PHE A 261 5.44 0.56 8.64
N ASN A 262 5.80 0.12 7.42
CA ASN A 262 4.90 -0.59 6.51
C ASN A 262 4.30 -1.89 7.09
N THR A 263 5.06 -2.62 7.91
CA THR A 263 4.59 -3.83 8.61
C THR A 263 3.55 -3.47 9.68
N ALA A 264 3.82 -2.46 10.49
CA ALA A 264 2.88 -1.93 11.49
C ALA A 264 1.62 -1.36 10.83
N GLU A 265 1.75 -0.58 9.76
CA GLU A 265 0.61 -0.06 9.00
C GLU A 265 -0.25 -1.19 8.43
N THR A 266 0.37 -2.22 7.85
CA THR A 266 -0.35 -3.41 7.35
C THR A 266 -1.09 -4.11 8.48
N GLU A 267 -0.45 -4.27 9.65
CA GLU A 267 -1.10 -4.86 10.82
C GLU A 267 -2.31 -4.04 11.29
N LEU A 268 -2.18 -2.72 11.30
CA LEU A 268 -3.26 -1.80 11.64
C LEU A 268 -4.43 -1.92 10.65
N VAL A 269 -4.16 -1.84 9.34
CA VAL A 269 -5.19 -1.98 8.31
C VAL A 269 -5.87 -3.36 8.38
N ASN A 270 -5.13 -4.41 8.70
CA ASN A 270 -5.67 -5.76 8.87
C ASN A 270 -6.60 -5.91 10.07
N ASN A 271 -6.52 -5.02 11.05
CA ASN A 271 -7.38 -5.01 12.24
C ASN A 271 -8.46 -3.90 12.19
N LEU A 272 -8.68 -3.28 11.04
CA LEU A 272 -9.89 -2.48 10.78
C LEU A 272 -11.11 -3.40 10.69
N ASN A 273 -12.25 -2.94 11.19
CA ASN A 273 -13.52 -3.63 10.94
C ASN A 273 -14.00 -3.43 9.50
N ILE A 274 -14.99 -4.23 9.07
CA ILE A 274 -15.45 -4.22 7.69
C ILE A 274 -16.03 -2.87 7.25
N THR A 275 -16.71 -2.13 8.13
CA THR A 275 -17.21 -0.78 7.81
C THR A 275 -16.06 0.21 7.56
N GLN A 276 -15.02 0.18 8.38
CA GLN A 276 -13.82 1.00 8.19
C GLN A 276 -13.07 0.65 6.89
N VAL A 277 -12.97 -0.64 6.57
CA VAL A 277 -12.43 -1.11 5.28
C VAL A 277 -13.26 -0.59 4.11
N ASN A 278 -14.59 -0.67 4.20
CA ASN A 278 -15.50 -0.15 3.18
C ASN A 278 -15.33 1.36 2.99
N ILE A 279 -15.19 2.13 4.06
CA ILE A 279 -14.88 3.58 3.98
C ILE A 279 -13.58 3.81 3.21
N TYR A 280 -12.52 3.07 3.53
CA TYR A 280 -11.24 3.20 2.83
C TYR A 280 -11.38 2.91 1.33
N ILE A 281 -12.09 1.84 0.97
CA ILE A 281 -12.33 1.46 -0.42
C ILE A 281 -13.14 2.53 -1.15
N MET A 282 -14.19 3.06 -0.53
CA MET A 282 -15.01 4.12 -1.12
C MET A 282 -14.23 5.42 -1.29
N LEU A 283 -13.40 5.82 -0.32
CA LEU A 283 -12.50 6.97 -0.46
C LEU A 283 -11.55 6.77 -1.66
N LYS A 284 -11.00 5.56 -1.85
CA LYS A 284 -10.16 5.26 -3.02
C LYS A 284 -10.93 5.35 -4.32
N MET A 285 -12.18 4.87 -4.37
CA MET A 285 -13.05 5.00 -5.54
C MET A 285 -13.34 6.46 -5.84
N ILE A 286 -13.63 7.29 -4.82
CA ILE A 286 -13.87 8.73 -4.97
C ILE A 286 -12.64 9.44 -5.55
N VAL A 287 -11.45 9.18 -5.01
CA VAL A 287 -10.22 9.78 -5.54
C VAL A 287 -10.00 9.36 -6.99
N LYS A 288 -10.25 8.10 -7.33
CA LYS A 288 -10.07 7.56 -8.68
C LYS A 288 -11.09 8.09 -9.69
N ASP A 289 -12.38 8.03 -9.35
CA ASP A 289 -13.48 8.27 -10.28
C ASP A 289 -13.91 9.74 -10.33
N VAL A 290 -13.69 10.48 -9.23
CA VAL A 290 -14.12 11.87 -9.09
C VAL A 290 -12.94 12.84 -9.11
N LEU A 291 -12.00 12.71 -8.17
CA LEU A 291 -10.92 13.70 -8.05
C LEU A 291 -9.86 13.58 -9.15
N LYS A 292 -9.56 12.36 -9.61
CA LYS A 292 -8.62 12.07 -10.72
C LYS A 292 -7.30 12.86 -10.62
N PRO A 293 -6.52 12.67 -9.54
CA PRO A 293 -5.23 13.35 -9.35
C PRO A 293 -4.28 13.05 -10.52
N ARG A 294 -3.43 14.03 -10.89
CA ARG A 294 -2.54 13.95 -12.06
C ARG A 294 -1.10 13.60 -11.68
N LYS A 295 -0.63 14.05 -10.52
CA LYS A 295 0.76 13.94 -10.05
C LYS A 295 0.86 13.37 -8.63
N LYS A 296 0.01 12.39 -8.28
CA LYS A 296 -0.01 11.74 -6.95
C LYS A 296 -0.25 12.75 -5.80
N GLU A 297 -1.01 13.80 -6.07
CA GLU A 297 -1.38 14.84 -5.10
C GLU A 297 -2.18 14.23 -3.94
N ILE A 298 -3.14 13.37 -4.28
CA ILE A 298 -3.92 12.56 -3.34
C ILE A 298 -3.67 11.08 -3.67
N THR A 299 -3.17 10.33 -2.68
CA THR A 299 -2.79 8.92 -2.85
C THR A 299 -3.56 8.01 -1.90
N SER A 300 -3.54 6.70 -2.15
CA SER A 300 -4.03 5.69 -1.21
C SER A 300 -3.41 5.83 0.17
N TYR A 301 -2.15 6.28 0.24
CA TYR A 301 -1.45 6.52 1.50
C TYR A 301 -2.06 7.67 2.33
N ILE A 302 -2.48 8.76 1.68
CA ILE A 302 -3.22 9.85 2.33
C ILE A 302 -4.54 9.32 2.90
N LEU A 303 -5.29 8.57 2.09
CA LEU A 303 -6.58 8.01 2.50
C LEU A 303 -6.45 6.98 3.63
N LYS A 304 -5.42 6.15 3.60
CA LYS A 304 -5.10 5.20 4.68
C LYS A 304 -4.97 5.94 6.01
N ASN A 305 -4.19 7.00 6.03
CA ASN A 305 -3.97 7.81 7.23
C ASN A 305 -5.26 8.45 7.73
N ILE A 306 -6.10 8.97 6.84
CA ILE A 306 -7.43 9.48 7.20
C ILE A 306 -8.27 8.39 7.90
N VAL A 307 -8.30 7.18 7.35
CA VAL A 307 -9.09 6.07 7.91
C VAL A 307 -8.53 5.60 9.25
N LEU A 308 -7.20 5.52 9.41
CA LEU A 308 -6.57 5.17 10.69
C LEU A 308 -6.89 6.21 11.77
N TRP A 309 -6.83 7.50 11.43
CA TRP A 309 -7.25 8.57 12.32
C TRP A 309 -8.74 8.54 12.64
N LEU A 310 -9.59 8.25 11.65
CA LEU A 310 -11.02 8.11 11.83
C LEU A 310 -11.35 6.97 12.81
N ALA A 311 -10.66 5.83 12.66
CA ALA A 311 -10.82 4.66 13.52
C ALA A 311 -10.35 4.94 14.96
N GLU A 312 -9.19 5.58 15.14
CA GLU A 312 -8.62 5.90 16.46
C GLU A 312 -9.53 6.84 17.28
N ASN A 313 -10.16 7.81 16.62
CA ASN A 313 -10.91 8.89 17.27
C ASN A 313 -12.39 8.56 17.55
N ASN A 314 -12.88 7.39 17.15
CA ASN A 314 -14.29 7.03 17.31
C ASN A 314 -14.48 5.66 17.97
N PRO A 315 -15.49 5.50 18.86
CA PRO A 315 -15.81 4.21 19.44
C PRO A 315 -16.12 3.15 18.37
N GLN A 316 -15.53 1.96 18.53
CA GLN A 316 -15.67 0.89 17.53
C GLN A 316 -17.12 0.42 17.33
N THR A 317 -17.97 0.57 18.36
CA THR A 317 -19.40 0.25 18.29
C THR A 317 -20.19 1.11 17.32
N LEU A 318 -19.66 2.27 16.90
CA LEU A 318 -20.33 3.14 15.95
C LEU A 318 -20.12 2.68 14.50
N PHE A 319 -19.09 1.88 14.22
CA PHE A 319 -18.80 1.41 12.87
C PHE A 319 -19.59 0.13 12.58
N HIS A 320 -20.75 0.27 11.95
CA HIS A 320 -21.56 -0.84 11.46
C HIS A 320 -22.06 -0.57 10.03
N SER A 321 -22.72 -1.53 9.39
CA SER A 321 -23.13 -1.39 7.97
C SER A 321 -24.06 -0.19 7.75
N GLY A 322 -24.99 0.05 8.67
CA GLY A 322 -25.91 1.20 8.64
C GLY A 322 -25.28 2.57 8.90
N SER A 323 -24.02 2.65 9.31
CA SER A 323 -23.32 3.93 9.54
C SER A 323 -22.30 4.25 8.45
N LEU A 324 -22.23 3.44 7.38
CA LEU A 324 -21.19 3.52 6.35
C LEU A 324 -21.13 4.90 5.70
N LEU A 325 -22.25 5.43 5.19
CA LEU A 325 -22.27 6.71 4.49
C LEU A 325 -21.99 7.88 5.43
N HIS A 326 -22.46 7.82 6.67
CA HIS A 326 -22.14 8.80 7.69
C HIS A 326 -20.63 8.92 7.91
N PHE A 327 -19.93 7.81 8.15
CA PHE A 327 -18.49 7.85 8.38
C PHE A 327 -17.68 8.09 7.10
N LEU A 328 -18.21 7.74 5.93
CA LEU A 328 -17.64 8.17 4.66
C LEU A 328 -17.67 9.70 4.52
N HIS A 329 -18.79 10.33 4.87
CA HIS A 329 -18.93 11.79 4.89
C HIS A 329 -17.90 12.42 5.85
N VAL A 330 -17.73 11.86 7.05
CA VAL A 330 -16.68 12.33 7.99
C VAL A 330 -15.28 12.16 7.40
N GLY A 331 -14.98 11.03 6.77
CA GLY A 331 -13.69 10.79 6.12
C GLY A 331 -13.42 11.74 4.94
N LEU A 332 -14.45 12.08 4.17
CA LEU A 332 -14.37 13.08 3.09
C LEU A 332 -14.14 14.48 3.63
N ASP A 333 -14.80 14.86 4.73
CA ASP A 333 -14.57 16.14 5.37
C ASP A 333 -13.14 16.26 5.96
N MET A 334 -12.62 15.16 6.52
CA MET A 334 -11.21 15.08 6.93
C MET A 334 -10.26 15.25 5.74
N LEU A 335 -10.56 14.62 4.59
CA LEU A 335 -9.78 14.80 3.36
C LEU A 335 -9.85 16.25 2.86
N ARG A 336 -11.04 16.84 2.83
CA ARG A 336 -11.25 18.24 2.46
C ARG A 336 -10.42 19.16 3.34
N THR A 337 -10.52 19.00 4.66
CA THR A 337 -9.76 19.77 5.65
C THR A 337 -8.25 19.61 5.44
N ALA A 338 -7.78 18.37 5.24
CA ALA A 338 -6.37 18.12 4.99
C ALA A 338 -5.86 18.83 3.73
N ILE A 339 -6.67 18.87 2.68
CA ILE A 339 -6.37 19.59 1.44
C ILE A 339 -6.41 21.10 1.66
N SER A 340 -7.45 21.64 2.30
CA SER A 340 -7.61 23.08 2.53
C SER A 340 -6.48 23.68 3.36
N PHE A 341 -5.97 22.95 4.36
CA PHE A 341 -4.90 23.42 5.23
C PHE A 341 -3.51 22.88 4.88
N ILE A 342 -3.38 22.10 3.80
CA ILE A 342 -2.14 21.38 3.44
C ILE A 342 -1.57 20.65 4.67
N GLN A 343 -2.45 19.98 5.43
CA GLN A 343 -2.08 19.37 6.71
C GLN A 343 -2.76 18.01 6.93
N LEU A 344 -1.93 16.96 7.00
CA LEU A 344 -2.33 15.63 7.45
C LEU A 344 -1.17 15.02 8.27
N PRO A 345 -1.28 14.95 9.60
CA PRO A 345 -0.32 14.24 10.44
C PRO A 345 -0.21 12.77 10.00
N TYR A 346 1.01 12.28 9.82
CA TYR A 346 1.24 10.86 9.58
C TYR A 346 0.82 10.06 10.82
N TYR A 347 0.01 9.02 10.63
CA TYR A 347 -0.57 8.25 11.73
C TYR A 347 0.48 7.60 12.64
N MET A 348 1.61 7.14 12.10
CA MET A 348 2.67 6.52 12.92
C MET A 348 3.60 7.55 13.58
N LEU A 349 3.78 8.71 12.95
CA LEU A 349 4.66 9.79 13.41
C LEU A 349 4.00 11.15 13.14
N PRO A 350 3.12 11.64 14.03
CA PRO A 350 2.27 12.82 13.78
C PRO A 350 3.02 14.12 13.45
N GLU A 351 4.29 14.22 13.84
CA GLU A 351 5.16 15.36 13.51
C GLU A 351 5.44 15.49 12.02
N ARG A 352 5.28 14.41 11.24
CA ARG A 352 5.45 14.41 9.80
C ARG A 352 4.13 14.74 9.09
N ASN A 353 4.09 15.87 8.38
CA ASN A 353 2.92 16.29 7.62
C ASN A 353 2.93 15.70 6.19
N LEU A 354 2.02 14.77 5.93
CA LEU A 354 1.93 14.07 4.63
C LEU A 354 1.44 14.94 3.47
N MET A 355 0.73 16.03 3.74
CA MET A 355 0.25 16.97 2.71
C MET A 355 1.32 17.97 2.31
N ALA A 356 2.23 18.34 3.21
CA ALA A 356 3.37 19.22 2.88
C ALA A 356 4.34 18.58 1.87
N GLU A 357 4.37 17.25 1.80
CA GLU A 357 5.13 16.51 0.80
C GLU A 357 4.46 16.45 -0.58
N ARG A 358 3.24 16.97 -0.73
CA ARG A 358 2.48 16.94 -1.98
C ARG A 358 2.66 18.25 -2.74
N GLU A 359 2.93 18.12 -4.03
CA GLU A 359 2.91 19.24 -4.97
C GLU A 359 1.47 19.52 -5.38
N LEU A 360 0.75 20.25 -4.53
CA LEU A 360 -0.60 20.69 -4.84
C LEU A 360 -0.58 22.19 -5.10
N ASP A 361 -0.85 22.59 -6.35
CA ASP A 361 -0.99 24.01 -6.67
C ASP A 361 -2.34 24.56 -6.16
N VAL A 362 -2.45 25.89 -6.09
CA VAL A 362 -3.63 26.59 -5.54
C VAL A 362 -4.90 26.26 -6.32
N GLU A 363 -4.80 26.09 -7.63
CA GLU A 363 -5.96 25.79 -8.47
C GLU A 363 -6.43 24.35 -8.26
N GLN A 364 -5.50 23.38 -8.24
CA GLN A 364 -5.79 21.99 -7.91
C GLN A 364 -6.39 21.85 -6.52
N GLN A 365 -5.83 22.57 -5.54
CA GLN A 365 -6.36 22.62 -4.19
C GLN A 365 -7.82 23.09 -4.19
N ARG A 366 -8.12 24.20 -4.86
CA ARG A 366 -9.47 24.74 -4.99
C ARG A 366 -10.43 23.74 -5.65
N VAL A 367 -10.00 23.11 -6.75
CA VAL A 367 -10.82 22.13 -7.50
C VAL A 367 -11.14 20.90 -6.65
N PHE A 368 -10.16 20.35 -5.92
CA PHE A 368 -10.40 19.19 -5.06
C PHE A 368 -11.32 19.55 -3.88
N VAL A 369 -11.10 20.69 -3.24
CA VAL A 369 -11.95 21.16 -2.13
C VAL A 369 -13.39 21.38 -2.60
N SER A 370 -13.59 22.00 -3.76
CA SER A 370 -14.92 22.20 -4.35
C SER A 370 -15.58 20.85 -4.67
N SER A 371 -14.85 19.96 -5.35
CA SER A 371 -15.39 18.65 -5.74
C SER A 371 -15.80 17.81 -4.53
N ILE A 372 -15.04 17.87 -3.43
CA ILE A 372 -15.40 17.18 -2.19
C ILE A 372 -16.60 17.86 -1.53
N THR A 373 -16.68 19.19 -1.54
CA THR A 373 -17.82 19.93 -0.97
C THR A 373 -19.11 19.58 -1.71
N ASP A 374 -19.10 19.54 -3.05
CA ASP A 374 -20.26 19.13 -3.84
C ASP A 374 -20.72 17.72 -3.48
N MET A 375 -19.79 16.76 -3.30
CA MET A 375 -20.14 15.39 -2.89
C MET A 375 -20.74 15.32 -1.49
N LEU A 376 -20.25 16.12 -0.55
CA LEU A 376 -20.80 16.18 0.81
C LEU A 376 -22.25 16.72 0.78
N GLU A 377 -22.52 17.74 -0.06
CA GLU A 377 -23.85 18.32 -0.24
C GLU A 377 -24.83 17.38 -0.99
N GLU A 378 -24.32 16.57 -1.93
CA GLU A 378 -25.13 15.60 -2.69
C GLU A 378 -25.68 14.44 -1.84
N GLY A 379 -25.07 14.14 -0.69
CA GLY A 379 -25.44 13.00 0.15
C GLY A 379 -25.33 11.66 -0.61
N PRO A 380 -26.29 10.72 -0.49
CA PRO A 380 -26.23 9.42 -1.15
C PRO A 380 -26.14 9.47 -2.68
N LYS A 381 -26.56 10.57 -3.32
CA LYS A 381 -26.47 10.71 -4.79
C LYS A 381 -25.02 10.62 -5.29
N MET A 382 -24.02 10.93 -4.45
CA MET A 382 -22.60 10.78 -4.79
C MET A 382 -22.23 9.35 -5.21
N LEU A 383 -22.96 8.33 -4.73
CA LEU A 383 -22.72 6.92 -5.07
C LEU A 383 -22.83 6.66 -6.58
N LEU A 384 -23.68 7.42 -7.28
CA LEU A 384 -23.83 7.33 -8.73
C LEU A 384 -22.61 7.88 -9.50
N ARG A 385 -21.72 8.63 -8.83
CA ARG A 385 -20.46 9.10 -9.43
C ARG A 385 -19.37 8.03 -9.38
N LEU A 386 -19.55 6.98 -8.58
CA LEU A 386 -18.58 5.90 -8.40
C LEU A 386 -18.87 4.80 -9.40
N ASN A 387 -17.99 4.60 -10.39
CA ASN A 387 -18.27 3.76 -11.55
C ASN A 387 -18.65 2.33 -11.16
N LYS A 388 -17.92 1.73 -10.20
CA LYS A 388 -18.18 0.37 -9.72
C LYS A 388 -19.51 0.25 -8.98
N ILE A 389 -19.85 1.25 -8.15
CA ILE A 389 -21.10 1.25 -7.38
C ILE A 389 -22.28 1.55 -8.29
N ARG A 390 -22.19 2.56 -9.15
CA ARG A 390 -23.20 2.87 -10.17
C ARG A 390 -23.50 1.64 -11.03
N GLN A 391 -22.48 0.96 -11.54
CA GLN A 391 -22.67 -0.26 -12.32
C GLN A 391 -23.39 -1.34 -11.51
N ALA A 392 -23.04 -1.50 -10.22
CA ALA A 392 -23.67 -2.48 -9.36
C ALA A 392 -25.14 -2.16 -9.05
N ILE A 393 -25.49 -0.89 -8.90
CA ILE A 393 -26.87 -0.43 -8.69
C ILE A 393 -27.73 -0.65 -9.94
N ILE A 394 -27.15 -0.43 -11.13
CA ILE A 394 -27.87 -0.58 -12.42
C ILE A 394 -28.09 -2.07 -12.76
N CYS A 395 -27.15 -2.95 -12.42
CA CYS A 395 -27.28 -4.38 -12.67
C CYS A 395 -28.27 -5.03 -11.70
N HIS A 396 -29.09 -5.97 -12.18
CA HIS A 396 -29.88 -6.83 -11.28
C HIS A 396 -28.96 -7.61 -10.31
N PRO A 397 -29.41 -7.93 -9.07
CA PRO A 397 -28.59 -8.57 -8.06
C PRO A 397 -27.98 -9.91 -8.48
N GLU A 398 -28.71 -10.71 -9.27
CA GLU A 398 -28.25 -12.04 -9.71
C GLU A 398 -27.07 -11.99 -10.70
N PRO A 399 -27.12 -11.23 -11.81
CA PRO A 399 -25.95 -11.03 -12.66
C PRO A 399 -24.74 -10.49 -11.89
N LEU A 400 -24.95 -9.51 -11.01
CA LEU A 400 -23.85 -8.92 -10.23
C LEU A 400 -23.17 -9.97 -9.33
N LEU A 401 -23.98 -10.78 -8.64
CA LEU A 401 -23.52 -11.86 -7.78
C LEU A 401 -22.71 -12.88 -8.58
N TRP A 402 -23.20 -13.28 -9.77
CA TRP A 402 -22.52 -14.23 -10.64
C TRP A 402 -21.17 -13.68 -11.14
N PHE A 403 -21.15 -12.46 -11.69
CA PHE A 403 -19.92 -11.83 -12.19
C PHE A 403 -18.87 -11.65 -11.10
N SER A 404 -19.31 -11.25 -9.91
CA SER A 404 -18.41 -11.12 -8.78
C SER A 404 -17.82 -12.45 -8.34
N LYS A 405 -18.66 -13.49 -8.29
CA LYS A 405 -18.22 -14.84 -7.96
C LYS A 405 -17.18 -15.32 -8.96
N MET A 406 -17.46 -15.23 -10.26
CA MET A 406 -16.50 -15.62 -11.30
C MET A 406 -15.18 -14.86 -11.20
N ARG A 407 -15.25 -13.53 -11.08
CA ARG A 407 -14.06 -12.69 -10.94
C ARG A 407 -13.22 -13.08 -9.73
N THR A 408 -13.88 -13.34 -8.60
CA THR A 408 -13.24 -13.74 -7.35
C THR A 408 -12.61 -15.12 -7.50
N GLU A 409 -13.32 -16.11 -8.05
CA GLU A 409 -12.79 -17.46 -8.28
C GLU A 409 -11.56 -17.44 -9.21
N LEU A 410 -11.65 -16.71 -10.33
CA LEU A 410 -10.53 -16.54 -11.27
C LEU A 410 -9.30 -15.91 -10.58
N GLU A 411 -9.52 -14.87 -9.77
CA GLU A 411 -8.45 -14.26 -8.98
C GLU A 411 -7.81 -15.27 -8.01
N MET A 412 -8.62 -16.00 -7.25
CA MET A 412 -8.13 -16.94 -6.23
C MET A 412 -7.36 -18.10 -6.85
N VAL A 413 -7.92 -18.73 -7.90
CA VAL A 413 -7.26 -19.82 -8.63
C VAL A 413 -5.88 -19.38 -9.12
N ARG A 414 -5.75 -18.14 -9.59
CA ARG A 414 -4.48 -17.62 -10.11
C ARG A 414 -3.44 -17.39 -9.03
N LEU A 415 -3.81 -16.72 -7.93
CA LEU A 415 -2.90 -16.54 -6.80
C LEU A 415 -2.43 -17.90 -6.24
N GLU A 416 -3.34 -18.86 -6.12
CA GLU A 416 -3.04 -20.22 -5.69
C GLU A 416 -2.14 -20.96 -6.70
N GLN A 417 -2.37 -20.82 -8.01
CA GLN A 417 -1.52 -21.41 -9.05
C GLN A 417 -0.10 -20.85 -9.00
N THR A 418 0.08 -19.54 -8.85
CA THR A 418 1.40 -18.94 -8.68
C THR A 418 2.10 -19.53 -7.46
N ASN A 419 1.41 -19.65 -6.32
CA ASN A 419 2.00 -20.24 -5.12
C ASN A 419 2.36 -21.73 -5.33
N ARG A 420 1.50 -22.51 -5.99
CA ARG A 420 1.78 -23.91 -6.36
C ARG A 420 3.00 -24.05 -7.26
N LEU A 421 3.13 -23.20 -8.28
CA LEU A 421 4.31 -23.18 -9.15
C LEU A 421 5.59 -22.89 -8.36
N GLY A 422 5.53 -21.92 -7.45
CA GLY A 422 6.65 -21.61 -6.56
C GLY A 422 7.04 -22.80 -5.69
N GLN A 423 6.05 -23.48 -5.10
CA GLN A 423 6.28 -24.68 -4.29
C GLN A 423 6.88 -25.84 -5.12
N CYS A 424 6.39 -26.07 -6.34
CA CYS A 424 6.95 -27.06 -7.26
C CYS A 424 8.40 -26.75 -7.61
N LEU A 425 8.71 -25.47 -7.86
CA LEU A 425 10.08 -25.03 -8.14
C LEU A 425 10.99 -25.26 -6.93
N ILE A 426 10.53 -24.95 -5.72
CA ILE A 426 11.25 -25.24 -4.47
C ILE A 426 11.59 -26.73 -4.35
N THR A 427 10.60 -27.60 -4.56
CA THR A 427 10.80 -29.06 -4.52
C THR A 427 11.80 -29.51 -5.58
N TYR A 428 11.68 -29.00 -6.82
CA TYR A 428 12.60 -29.30 -7.90
C TYR A 428 14.04 -28.90 -7.57
N LEU A 429 14.25 -27.69 -7.04
CA LEU A 429 15.57 -27.19 -6.62
C LEU A 429 16.18 -27.98 -5.45
N GLY A 430 15.33 -28.56 -4.59
CA GLY A 430 15.78 -29.48 -3.54
C GLY A 430 16.33 -30.80 -4.08
N ILE A 431 15.87 -31.24 -5.25
CA ILE A 431 16.24 -32.51 -5.89
C ILE A 431 17.38 -32.33 -6.91
N HIS A 432 17.39 -31.21 -7.64
CA HIS A 432 18.30 -30.99 -8.77
C HIS A 432 19.21 -29.77 -8.53
N GLN A 433 20.53 -30.00 -8.40
CA GLN A 433 21.56 -28.95 -8.37
C GLN A 433 22.00 -28.59 -9.81
N THR A 434 21.13 -27.99 -10.62
CA THR A 434 21.44 -27.68 -12.03
C THR A 434 21.66 -26.19 -12.28
N ASN A 435 22.34 -25.82 -13.39
CA ASN A 435 22.60 -24.42 -13.75
C ASN A 435 21.42 -23.72 -14.47
N THR A 436 20.32 -24.42 -14.76
CA THR A 436 19.10 -23.89 -15.41
C THR A 436 18.16 -23.12 -14.46
N ILE A 437 18.60 -22.85 -13.23
CA ILE A 437 17.81 -22.28 -12.13
C ILE A 437 17.40 -20.84 -12.39
N LYS A 438 18.28 -20.01 -12.96
CA LYS A 438 17.98 -18.59 -13.21
C LYS A 438 16.83 -18.41 -14.20
N GLN A 439 16.80 -19.22 -15.26
CA GLN A 439 15.76 -19.12 -16.29
C GLN A 439 14.38 -19.54 -15.76
N ARG A 440 14.30 -20.63 -14.98
CA ARG A 440 13.04 -21.05 -14.33
C ARG A 440 12.57 -20.09 -13.23
N PHE A 441 13.50 -19.43 -12.54
CA PHE A 441 13.18 -18.38 -11.58
C PHE A 441 12.63 -17.13 -12.27
N ILE A 442 13.22 -16.75 -13.41
CA ILE A 442 12.68 -15.68 -14.26
C ILE A 442 11.29 -16.05 -14.75
N GLU A 443 11.07 -17.26 -15.26
CA GLU A 443 9.73 -17.76 -15.64
C GLU A 443 8.72 -17.71 -14.49
N PHE A 444 9.13 -17.99 -13.24
CA PHE A 444 8.26 -17.85 -12.06
C PHE A 444 7.88 -16.39 -11.79
N ILE A 445 8.82 -15.46 -11.88
CA ILE A 445 8.55 -14.02 -11.78
C ILE A 445 7.65 -13.56 -12.95
N GLU A 446 7.89 -14.08 -14.14
CA GLU A 446 7.20 -13.76 -15.39
C GLU A 446 5.83 -14.43 -15.52
N SER A 447 5.54 -15.49 -14.76
CA SER A 447 4.23 -16.16 -14.77
C SER A 447 3.09 -15.21 -14.38
N ASP A 448 3.41 -14.09 -13.72
CA ASP A 448 2.45 -13.01 -13.49
C ASP A 448 1.94 -12.38 -14.83
N ILE A 449 2.73 -12.41 -15.93
CA ILE A 449 2.51 -11.73 -17.22
C ILE A 449 1.49 -12.45 -18.12
N THR A 450 1.61 -13.77 -18.27
CA THR A 450 0.76 -14.58 -19.16
C THR A 450 -0.72 -14.53 -18.76
N LEU A 451 -0.98 -14.14 -17.50
CA LEU A 451 -2.30 -14.01 -16.89
C LEU A 451 -3.12 -12.81 -17.39
N GLN A 452 -2.47 -11.77 -17.92
CA GLN A 452 -3.16 -10.54 -18.32
C GLN A 452 -3.88 -10.67 -19.66
N ALA A 453 -3.36 -11.46 -20.60
CA ALA A 453 -4.01 -11.73 -21.88
C ALA A 453 -5.39 -12.37 -21.68
N CYS A 454 -5.51 -13.30 -20.72
CA CYS A 454 -6.78 -13.92 -20.35
C CYS A 454 -7.74 -12.96 -19.63
N GLU A 455 -7.25 -11.98 -18.87
CA GLU A 455 -8.11 -10.99 -18.21
C GLU A 455 -8.62 -9.93 -19.16
N GLN A 456 -7.79 -9.47 -20.11
CA GLN A 456 -8.25 -8.62 -21.20
C GLN A 456 -9.39 -9.33 -21.95
N ARG A 457 -9.24 -10.64 -22.20
CA ARG A 457 -10.29 -11.46 -22.80
C ARG A 457 -11.55 -11.56 -21.94
N VAL A 458 -11.42 -11.79 -20.63
CA VAL A 458 -12.57 -11.81 -19.71
C VAL A 458 -13.25 -10.43 -19.66
N ASN A 459 -12.49 -9.33 -19.59
CA ASN A 459 -13.04 -7.97 -19.58
C ASN A 459 -13.73 -7.62 -20.93
N GLU A 460 -13.21 -8.10 -22.06
CA GLU A 460 -13.86 -8.01 -23.38
C GLU A 460 -15.20 -8.78 -23.38
N ILE A 461 -15.20 -10.04 -22.93
CA ILE A 461 -16.42 -10.85 -22.85
C ILE A 461 -17.44 -10.22 -21.89
N MET A 462 -16.98 -9.70 -20.75
CA MET A 462 -17.80 -8.97 -19.79
C MET A 462 -18.42 -7.70 -20.39
N PHE A 463 -17.69 -6.99 -21.25
CA PHE A 463 -18.20 -5.84 -21.97
C PHE A 463 -19.26 -6.26 -23.00
N GLU A 464 -19.04 -7.33 -23.74
CA GLU A 464 -20.03 -7.86 -24.71
C GLU A 464 -21.32 -8.33 -24.03
N VAL A 465 -21.22 -9.06 -22.91
CA VAL A 465 -22.39 -9.50 -22.13
C VAL A 465 -23.18 -8.30 -21.60
N ARG A 466 -22.49 -7.26 -21.11
CA ARG A 466 -23.13 -6.01 -20.67
C ARG A 466 -23.86 -5.30 -21.81
N LEU A 467 -23.25 -5.26 -22.99
CA LEU A 467 -23.84 -4.66 -24.18
C LEU A 467 -25.14 -5.39 -24.55
N ARG A 468 -25.14 -6.73 -24.51
CA ARG A 468 -26.33 -7.55 -24.79
C ARG A 468 -27.45 -7.35 -23.76
N LEU A 469 -27.12 -7.34 -22.47
CA LEU A 469 -28.10 -7.10 -21.40
C LEU A 469 -28.75 -5.71 -21.48
N LEU A 470 -28.01 -4.70 -21.95
CA LEU A 470 -28.51 -3.34 -22.16
C LEU A 470 -29.37 -3.22 -23.45
N LEU A 471 -29.04 -3.97 -24.50
CA LEU A 471 -29.73 -3.92 -25.78
C LEU A 471 -31.01 -4.77 -25.82
N GLU A 472 -31.04 -5.90 -25.11
CA GLU A 472 -32.12 -6.89 -25.19
C GLU A 472 -33.19 -6.74 -24.08
N GLY A 473 -32.98 -5.82 -23.13
CA GLY A 473 -33.95 -5.45 -22.09
C GLY A 473 -34.37 -6.61 -21.20
N SER A 474 -33.72 -6.77 -20.05
CA SER A 474 -34.04 -7.61 -18.86
C SER A 474 -34.47 -9.08 -19.06
N SER A 475 -34.67 -9.57 -20.29
CA SER A 475 -35.30 -10.85 -20.61
C SER A 475 -34.31 -11.91 -21.07
N VAL A 476 -33.01 -11.63 -21.02
CA VAL A 476 -31.98 -12.64 -21.27
C VAL A 476 -32.00 -13.63 -20.11
N THR A 477 -32.83 -14.68 -20.25
CA THR A 477 -32.56 -15.94 -19.57
C THR A 477 -31.13 -16.31 -19.89
N PHE A 478 -30.27 -16.36 -18.87
CA PHE A 478 -28.88 -16.83 -18.97
C PHE A 478 -28.90 -18.18 -19.69
N SER A 479 -28.63 -18.19 -20.99
CA SER A 479 -28.63 -19.40 -21.79
C SER A 479 -27.29 -20.10 -21.60
N ASN A 480 -27.29 -21.43 -21.67
CA ASN A 480 -26.08 -22.25 -21.61
C ASN A 480 -24.99 -21.79 -22.62
N GLN A 481 -25.39 -21.13 -23.72
CA GLN A 481 -24.46 -20.58 -24.71
C GLN A 481 -23.58 -19.44 -24.16
N LEU A 482 -24.08 -18.62 -23.24
CA LEU A 482 -23.28 -17.54 -22.64
C LEU A 482 -22.27 -18.10 -21.64
N GLU A 483 -22.65 -19.16 -20.94
CA GLU A 483 -21.81 -19.90 -19.99
C GLU A 483 -20.72 -20.67 -20.74
N ASP A 484 -21.06 -21.36 -21.84
CA ASP A 484 -20.12 -22.07 -22.71
C ASP A 484 -19.10 -21.14 -23.39
N MET A 485 -19.52 -19.94 -23.83
CA MET A 485 -18.65 -18.94 -24.46
C MET A 485 -17.66 -18.30 -23.47
N ILE A 486 -17.97 -18.31 -22.16
CA ILE A 486 -17.11 -17.78 -21.10
C ILE A 486 -16.20 -18.87 -20.51
N LEU A 487 -16.66 -20.13 -20.51
CA LEU A 487 -15.88 -21.28 -20.06
C LEU A 487 -14.81 -21.74 -21.06
N SER A 488 -15.03 -21.52 -22.37
CA SER A 488 -14.03 -21.76 -23.44
C SER A 488 -12.94 -20.70 -23.47
#